data_AF-A0A151TDY1-F1
#
_entry.id   AF-A0A151TDY1-F1
#
_cell.length_a   1.000
_cell.length_b   1.000
_cell.length_c   1.000
_cell.angle_alpha   90.00
_cell.angle_beta   90.00
_cell.angle_gamma   90.00
#
_symmetry.space_group_name_H-M   'P 1'
#
loop_
_entity.id
_entity.type
_entity.pdbx_description
1 polymer ?
#
loop_
_entity_poly.entity_id
_entity_poly.type
_entity_poly.pdbx_seq_one_letter_code
_entity_poly.pdbx_strand_id
1 'polypeptide(L)'
;NEKELFNLRHASLRNVIERIFGIFKSRFTIFKSAPPFLFKTQVELVLACTTLHNFLHKECCYDEFSIEAVDEPSSSILPVNEYHTFKPIIQTQEQERENTNAWKTSITMNMWVNAI
;
A
#
# COMPACT_ATOMS: atom_id res chain seq x y z
N ASN A 1 2.15 20.64 -24.34
CA ASN A 1 0.91 20.05 -23.77
C ASN A 1 1.15 19.77 -22.29
N GLU A 2 0.84 20.74 -21.42
CA GLU A 2 1.21 20.70 -19.99
C GLU A 2 0.53 19.55 -19.24
N LYS A 3 -0.71 19.25 -19.61
CA LYS A 3 -1.49 18.12 -19.09
C LYS A 3 -0.80 16.77 -19.32
N GLU A 4 -0.17 16.59 -20.47
CA GLU A 4 0.53 15.35 -20.83
C GLU A 4 1.80 15.16 -20.00
N LEU A 5 2.59 16.22 -19.82
CA LEU A 5 3.78 16.18 -18.96
C LEU A 5 3.43 15.91 -17.49
N PHE A 6 2.35 16.53 -16.99
CA PHE A 6 1.84 16.25 -15.64
C PHE A 6 1.44 14.79 -15.48
N ASN A 7 0.64 14.25 -16.40
CA ASN A 7 0.20 12.86 -16.37
C ASN A 7 1.38 11.89 -16.41
N LEU A 8 2.39 12.18 -17.25
CA LEU A 8 3.60 11.36 -17.34
C LEU A 8 4.35 11.32 -16.01
N ARG A 9 4.58 12.47 -15.37
CA ARG A 9 5.28 12.55 -14.07
C ARG A 9 4.49 11.85 -12.96
N HIS A 10 3.18 12.07 -12.93
CA HIS A 10 2.29 11.43 -11.97
C HIS A 10 2.28 9.90 -12.13
N ALA A 11 2.15 9.40 -13.36
CA ALA A 11 2.20 7.98 -13.66
C ALA A 11 3.56 7.35 -13.33
N SER A 12 4.65 8.04 -13.63
CA SER A 12 6.02 7.60 -13.29
C SER A 12 6.20 7.42 -11.79
N LEU A 13 5.80 8.42 -10.98
CA LEU A 13 5.86 8.33 -9.53
C LEU A 13 4.97 7.21 -8.99
N ARG A 14 3.74 7.12 -9.48
CA ARG A 14 2.79 6.05 -9.10
C ARG A 14 3.38 4.67 -9.36
N ASN A 15 3.98 4.46 -10.52
CA ASN A 15 4.60 3.19 -10.90
C ASN A 15 5.73 2.79 -9.94
N VAL A 16 6.57 3.74 -9.51
CA VAL A 16 7.62 3.47 -8.51
C VAL A 16 7.02 3.00 -7.17
N ILE A 17 5.98 3.70 -6.70
CA ILE A 17 5.30 3.36 -5.44
C ILE A 17 4.62 1.98 -5.54
N GLU A 18 3.91 1.71 -6.63
CA GLU A 18 3.26 0.41 -6.88
C GLU A 18 4.27 -0.73 -6.90
N ARG A 19 5.44 -0.51 -7.51
CA ARG A 19 6.52 -1.51 -7.55
C ARG A 19 7.06 -1.84 -6.15
N ILE A 20 7.22 -0.84 -5.28
CA ILE A 20 7.63 -1.06 -3.88
C ILE A 20 6.59 -1.91 -3.13
N PHE A 21 5.30 -1.58 -3.27
CA PHE A 21 4.24 -2.40 -2.66
C PHE A 21 4.17 -3.80 -3.25
N GLY A 22 4.47 -3.97 -4.54
CA GLY A 22 4.60 -5.28 -5.20
C GLY A 22 5.69 -6.14 -4.54
N ILE A 23 6.87 -5.57 -4.28
CA ILE A 23 7.95 -6.25 -3.54
C ILE A 23 7.48 -6.64 -2.14
N PHE A 24 6.83 -5.73 -1.40
CA PHE A 24 6.38 -6.06 -0.05
C PHE A 24 5.34 -7.18 -0.03
N LYS A 25 4.41 -7.20 -1.00
CA LYS A 25 3.41 -8.26 -1.15
C LYS A 25 4.01 -9.61 -1.56
N SER A 26 5.06 -9.61 -2.37
CA SER A 26 5.75 -10.86 -2.76
C SER A 26 6.57 -11.44 -1.61
N ARG A 27 7.17 -10.57 -0.78
CA ARG A 27 8.07 -10.95 0.32
C ARG A 27 7.38 -11.27 1.63
N PHE A 28 6.44 -10.43 2.03
CA PHE A 28 5.81 -10.53 3.35
C PHE A 28 4.34 -10.86 3.15
N THR A 29 3.97 -12.07 3.55
CA THR A 29 2.60 -12.60 3.44
C THR A 29 1.57 -11.72 4.15
N ILE A 30 1.99 -10.97 5.17
CA ILE A 30 1.16 -10.02 5.91
C ILE A 30 0.55 -8.90 5.03
N PHE A 31 1.13 -8.60 3.86
CA PHE A 31 0.58 -7.61 2.92
C PHE A 31 -0.33 -8.22 1.84
N LYS A 32 -0.49 -9.54 1.78
CA LYS A 32 -1.36 -10.20 0.78
C LYS A 32 -2.84 -9.97 1.05
N SER A 33 -3.22 -9.78 2.31
CA SER A 33 -4.57 -9.40 2.74
C SER A 33 -4.53 -8.11 3.54
N ALA A 34 -5.69 -7.47 3.74
CA ALA A 34 -5.81 -6.31 4.60
C ALA A 34 -5.47 -6.72 6.04
N PRO A 35 -4.39 -6.19 6.65
CA PRO A 35 -4.03 -6.58 8.00
C PRO A 35 -5.11 -6.10 8.98
N PRO A 36 -5.62 -6.96 9.90
CA PRO A 36 -6.67 -6.58 10.85
C PRO A 36 -6.11 -5.77 12.03
N PHE A 37 -5.23 -4.81 11.74
CA PHE A 37 -4.56 -3.96 12.72
C PHE A 37 -5.00 -2.51 12.54
N LEU A 38 -5.00 -1.75 13.64
CA LEU A 38 -5.22 -0.30 13.62
C LEU A 38 -4.21 0.39 12.69
N PHE A 39 -4.59 1.54 12.12
CA PHE A 39 -3.75 2.25 11.15
C PHE A 39 -2.35 2.55 11.67
N LYS A 40 -2.21 2.93 12.95
CA LYS A 40 -0.90 3.12 13.60
C LYS A 40 -0.01 1.87 13.47
N THR A 41 -0.56 0.70 13.77
CA THR A 41 0.16 -0.58 13.66
C THR A 41 0.46 -0.94 12.20
N GLN A 42 -0.43 -0.62 11.25
CA GLN A 42 -0.14 -0.81 9.82
C GLN A 42 1.06 0.03 9.37
N VAL A 43 1.19 1.28 9.84
CA VAL A 43 2.36 2.13 9.57
C VAL A 43 3.64 1.53 10.17
N GLU A 44 3.57 1.05 11.41
CA GLU A 44 4.71 0.38 12.07
C GLU A 44 5.14 -0.89 11.33
N LEU A 45 4.20 -1.67 10.81
CA LEU A 45 4.47 -2.86 9.98
C LEU A 45 5.22 -2.49 8.69
N VAL A 46 4.77 -1.46 7.98
CA VAL A 46 5.47 -0.98 6.77
C VAL A 46 6.90 -0.58 7.09
N LEU A 47 7.13 0.15 8.19
CA LEU A 47 8.46 0.57 8.61
C LEU A 47 9.36 -0.61 9.00
N ALA A 48 8.83 -1.56 9.75
CA ALA A 48 9.55 -2.77 10.15
C ALA A 48 9.94 -3.62 8.94
N CYS A 49 9.01 -3.88 8.02
CA CYS A 49 9.28 -4.64 6.79
C CYS A 49 10.28 -3.92 5.87
N THR A 50 10.21 -2.59 5.76
CA THR A 50 11.19 -1.80 4.99
C THR A 50 12.59 -1.94 5.59
N THR A 51 12.71 -1.81 6.92
CA THR A 51 13.99 -1.93 7.63
C THR A 51 14.58 -3.32 7.46
N LEU A 52 13.76 -4.34 7.62
CA LEU A 52 14.16 -5.74 7.45
C LEU A 52 14.59 -6.03 6.00
N HIS A 53 13.83 -5.55 5.01
CA HIS A 53 14.18 -5.72 3.60
C HIS A 53 15.53 -5.07 3.28
N ASN A 54 15.75 -3.82 3.73
CA ASN A 54 17.01 -3.12 3.51
C ASN A 54 18.20 -3.81 4.20
N PHE A 55 17.99 -4.33 5.42
CA PHE A 55 19.01 -5.09 6.14
C PHE A 55 19.38 -6.38 5.40
N LEU A 56 18.39 -7.17 5.00
CA LEU A 56 18.62 -8.42 4.26
C LEU A 56 19.29 -8.16 2.91
N HIS A 57 18.88 -7.13 2.18
CA HIS A 57 19.52 -6.75 0.92
C HIS A 57 20.99 -6.34 1.10
N LYS A 58 21.33 -5.70 2.23
CA LYS A 58 22.69 -5.27 2.51
C LYS A 58 23.60 -6.43 2.93
N GLU A 59 23.10 -7.33 3.77
CA GLU A 59 23.90 -8.39 4.38
C GLU A 59 23.90 -9.71 3.58
N CYS A 60 22.82 -10.00 2.84
CA CYS A 60 22.71 -11.16 1.95
C CYS A 60 22.79 -10.69 0.49
N CYS A 61 23.98 -10.78 -0.13
CA CYS A 61 24.23 -10.45 -1.53
C CYS A 61 23.44 -11.27 -2.58
N TYR A 62 22.44 -12.07 -2.20
CA TYR A 62 21.68 -12.96 -3.07
C TYR A 62 20.16 -12.77 -2.91
N ASP A 63 19.74 -11.51 -2.87
CA ASP A 63 18.33 -11.14 -2.76
C ASP A 63 17.71 -10.85 -4.14
N GLU A 64 18.03 -11.67 -5.14
CA GLU A 64 17.43 -11.59 -6.47
C GLU A 64 16.02 -12.21 -6.41
N PHE A 65 15.06 -11.44 -5.94
CA PHE A 65 13.68 -11.88 -5.91
C PHE A 65 13.03 -11.43 -7.20
N SER A 66 12.86 -12.40 -8.08
CA SER A 66 11.98 -12.28 -9.23
C SER A 66 10.61 -11.85 -8.75
N ILE A 67 10.20 -10.65 -9.15
CA ILE A 67 8.82 -10.21 -9.05
C ILE A 67 8.07 -11.00 -10.14
N GLU A 68 7.68 -12.24 -9.82
CA GLU A 68 6.77 -12.96 -10.70
C GLU A 68 5.44 -12.21 -10.70
N ALA A 69 4.95 -11.87 -11.90
CA ALA A 69 3.66 -11.24 -12.09
C ALA A 69 2.57 -12.25 -11.72
N VAL A 70 2.09 -12.19 -10.48
CA VAL A 70 0.97 -13.01 -10.02
C VAL A 70 -0.32 -12.34 -10.51
N ASP A 71 -0.75 -12.70 -11.72
CA ASP A 71 -2.15 -12.58 -12.14
C ASP A 71 -2.92 -13.72 -11.47
N GLU A 72 -3.56 -13.47 -10.32
CA GLU A 72 -4.53 -14.42 -9.75
C GLU A 72 -5.61 -13.71 -8.92
N PRO A 73 -6.91 -13.88 -9.23
CA PRO A 73 -8.01 -13.32 -8.47
C PRO A 73 -8.26 -14.14 -7.21
N SER A 74 -7.53 -13.85 -6.13
CA SER A 74 -7.76 -14.52 -4.84
C SER A 74 -9.06 -14.06 -4.18
N SER A 75 -10.17 -14.72 -4.52
CA SER A 75 -11.37 -14.81 -3.70
C SER A 75 -11.18 -15.93 -2.68
N SER A 76 -10.88 -15.59 -1.44
CA SER A 76 -11.02 -16.52 -0.31
C SER A 76 -11.43 -15.76 0.95
N ILE A 77 -12.75 -15.66 1.15
CA ILE A 77 -13.31 -15.34 2.45
C ILE A 77 -13.35 -16.66 3.23
N LEU A 78 -12.49 -16.81 4.23
CA LEU A 78 -12.65 -17.86 5.24
C LEU A 78 -13.64 -17.37 6.32
N PRO A 79 -14.52 -18.24 6.85
CA PRO A 79 -15.47 -17.86 7.87
C PRO A 79 -14.76 -17.69 9.21
N VAL A 80 -14.52 -16.44 9.61
CA VAL A 80 -14.02 -16.08 10.96
C VAL A 80 -15.19 -16.05 11.93
N ASN A 81 -15.17 -16.98 12.89
CA ASN A 81 -15.92 -16.87 14.13
C ASN A 81 -15.14 -15.97 15.10
N GLU A 82 -15.85 -15.00 15.71
CA GLU A 82 -15.55 -14.14 16.88
C GLU A 82 -15.74 -12.63 16.58
N TYR A 83 -16.97 -12.15 16.80
CA TYR A 83 -17.54 -10.95 16.15
C TYR A 83 -17.54 -9.64 16.95
N HIS A 84 -16.85 -9.53 18.10
CA HIS A 84 -16.99 -8.32 18.93
C HIS A 84 -15.78 -7.37 18.93
N THR A 85 -14.55 -7.87 18.85
CA THR A 85 -13.35 -7.01 18.88
C THR A 85 -12.98 -6.45 17.49
N PHE A 86 -13.28 -7.18 16.42
CA PHE A 86 -12.89 -6.78 15.05
C PHE A 86 -13.85 -5.77 14.41
N LYS A 87 -15.14 -5.75 14.80
CA LYS A 87 -16.12 -4.80 14.23
C LYS A 87 -15.77 -3.33 14.50
N PRO A 88 -15.42 -2.92 15.74
CA PRO A 88 -14.99 -1.56 16.01
C PRO A 88 -13.73 -1.15 15.23
N ILE A 89 -12.79 -2.07 15.04
CA ILE A 89 -11.55 -1.84 14.30
C ILE A 89 -11.86 -1.56 12.82
N ILE A 90 -12.68 -2.41 12.18
CA ILE A 90 -13.05 -2.26 10.77
C ILE A 90 -13.75 -0.92 10.52
N GLN A 91 -14.71 -0.53 11.37
CA GLN A 91 -15.40 0.76 11.27
C GLN A 91 -14.44 1.94 11.41
N THR A 92 -13.48 1.85 12.34
CA THR A 92 -12.46 2.90 12.52
C THR A 92 -11.55 3.02 11.29
N GLN A 93 -11.17 1.91 10.67
CA GLN A 93 -10.35 1.91 9.46
C GLN A 93 -11.06 2.54 8.26
N GLU A 94 -12.36 2.27 8.12
CA GLU A 94 -13.17 2.79 7.01
C GLU A 94 -13.27 4.32 7.10
N GLN A 95 -13.51 4.85 8.31
CA GLN A 95 -13.49 6.29 8.57
C GLN A 95 -12.12 6.93 8.29
N GLU A 96 -11.02 6.31 8.73
CA GLU A 96 -9.66 6.80 8.46
C GLU A 96 -9.32 6.78 6.96
N ARG A 97 -9.83 5.78 6.24
CA ARG A 97 -9.69 5.67 4.78
C ARG A 97 -10.45 6.78 4.07
N GLU A 98 -11.67 7.08 4.49
CA GLU A 98 -12.46 8.20 3.96
C GLU A 98 -11.74 9.54 4.17
N ASN A 99 -11.24 9.79 5.39
CA ASN A 99 -10.48 10.99 5.71
C ASN A 99 -9.23 11.12 4.82
N THR A 100 -8.51 10.02 4.62
CA THR A 100 -7.33 9.96 3.76
C THR A 100 -7.69 10.20 2.28
N ASN A 101 -8.81 9.65 1.81
CA ASN A 101 -9.29 9.86 0.44
C ASN A 101 -9.70 11.32 0.20
N ALA A 102 -10.36 11.95 1.16
CA ALA A 102 -10.71 13.37 1.11
C ALA A 102 -9.45 14.24 1.01
N TRP A 103 -8.44 13.95 1.85
CA TRP A 103 -7.15 14.66 1.81
C TRP A 103 -6.41 14.48 0.46
N LYS A 104 -6.36 13.25 -0.07
CA LYS A 104 -5.79 12.96 -1.42
C LYS A 104 -6.53 13.71 -2.53
N THR A 105 -7.85 13.83 -2.42
CA THR A 105 -8.68 14.56 -3.39
C THR A 105 -8.38 16.06 -3.34
N SER A 106 -8.20 16.62 -2.14
CA SER A 106 -7.77 18.01 -1.96
C SER A 106 -6.38 18.27 -2.59
N ILE A 107 -5.42 17.38 -2.40
CA ILE A 107 -4.11 17.46 -3.06
C ILE A 107 -4.26 17.44 -4.57
N THR A 108 -5.05 16.49 -5.09
CA THR A 108 -5.28 16.36 -6.54
C THR A 108 -5.89 17.66 -7.10
N MET A 109 -6.86 18.25 -6.40
CA MET A 109 -7.49 19.49 -6.81
C MET A 109 -6.48 20.67 -6.80
N ASN A 110 -5.65 20.78 -5.77
CA ASN A 110 -4.59 21.78 -5.70
C ASN A 110 -3.54 21.61 -6.80
N MET A 111 -3.18 20.37 -7.14
CA MET A 111 -2.26 20.08 -8.25
C MET A 111 -2.85 20.49 -9.60
N TRP A 112 -4.16 20.33 -9.79
CA TRP A 112 -4.87 20.74 -11.00
C TRP A 112 -4.96 22.26 -11.14
N VAL A 113 -5.30 22.99 -10.07
CA VAL A 113 -5.42 24.45 -10.10
C VAL A 113 -4.09 25.13 -10.41
N ASN A 114 -2.97 24.61 -9.90
CA ASN A 114 -1.63 25.19 -10.14
C ASN A 114 -1.00 24.78 -11.49
N ALA A 115 -1.65 23.88 -12.25
CA ALA A 115 -1.18 23.42 -13.56
C ALA A 115 -1.87 24.14 -14.73
N ILE A 116 -2.81 25.04 -14.44
CA ILE A 116 -3.52 25.94 -15.38
C ILE A 116 -2.99 27.36 -15.12
#